data_AF-A0A951RD13-F1
#
_entry.id   AF-A0A951RD13-F1
#
_cell.length_a   1.000
_cell.length_b   1.000
_cell.length_c   1.000
_cell.angle_alpha   90.00
_cell.angle_beta   90.00
_cell.angle_gamma   90.00
#
_symmetry.space_group_name_H-M   'P 1'
#
loop_
_entity.id
_entity.type
_entity.pdbx_description
1 polymer ?
#
loop_
_entity_poly.entity_id
_entity_poly.type
_entity_poly.pdbx_seq_one_letter_code
_entity_poly.pdbx_strand_id
1 'polypeptide(L)'
;MKSSSLLTGLTIGLLVLFAGCKKHSEDMVAGTWELVNVADIEAPHTTEWVFEDGNLRIYQRSKANPEDLTLIDTGYYILESTPFKTTIRLLNTSNSLWNNHWDVVQLDGSFLILHMDIPGGVLFKEFVKIQ
;
A
#
# COMPACT_ATOMS: atom_id res chain seq x y z
N MET A 1 -57.73 -15.62 23.79
CA MET A 1 -56.56 -15.11 24.55
C MET A 1 -55.30 -15.40 23.75
N LYS A 2 -54.60 -14.30 23.42
CA LYS A 2 -53.19 -14.13 23.01
C LYS A 2 -52.51 -15.17 22.10
N SER A 3 -52.51 -14.83 20.81
CA SER A 3 -51.42 -15.11 19.87
C SER A 3 -50.23 -14.20 20.17
N SER A 4 -49.01 -14.73 20.20
CA SER A 4 -47.77 -13.96 20.03
C SER A 4 -46.59 -14.88 19.70
N SER A 5 -46.45 -15.21 18.42
CA SER A 5 -45.24 -15.79 17.82
C SER A 5 -44.58 -14.74 16.94
N LEU A 6 -43.78 -13.85 17.54
CA LEU A 6 -42.98 -12.86 16.82
C LEU A 6 -41.67 -12.65 17.58
N LEU A 7 -40.73 -13.58 17.45
CA LEU A 7 -39.37 -13.39 17.96
C LEU A 7 -38.34 -14.10 17.07
N THR A 8 -38.42 -13.87 15.77
CA THR A 8 -37.46 -14.41 14.80
C THR A 8 -37.43 -13.49 13.58
N GLY A 9 -36.84 -12.31 13.73
CA GLY A 9 -36.81 -11.33 12.64
C GLY A 9 -35.80 -10.21 12.78
N LEU A 10 -34.77 -10.36 13.63
CA LEU A 10 -33.79 -9.30 13.87
C LEU A 10 -32.36 -9.83 13.94
N THR A 11 -31.94 -10.62 12.95
CA THR A 11 -30.57 -11.17 12.94
C THR A 11 -29.95 -11.31 11.55
N ILE A 12 -30.36 -10.49 10.57
CA ILE A 12 -29.81 -10.55 9.19
C ILE A 12 -29.19 -9.21 8.73
N GLY A 13 -29.27 -8.13 9.54
CA GLY A 13 -28.85 -6.79 9.11
C GLY A 13 -27.40 -6.38 9.34
N LEU A 14 -26.59 -7.13 10.10
CA LEU A 14 -25.34 -6.61 10.67
C LEU A 14 -24.04 -7.01 9.91
N LEU A 15 -24.13 -7.80 8.84
CA LEU A 15 -22.95 -8.34 8.15
C LEU A 15 -22.49 -7.53 6.90
N VAL A 16 -23.20 -6.48 6.51
CA VAL A 16 -22.95 -5.79 5.22
C VAL A 16 -21.98 -4.59 5.31
N LEU A 17 -21.56 -4.18 6.51
CA LEU A 17 -20.81 -2.92 6.69
C LEU A 17 -19.28 -3.04 6.54
N PHE A 18 -18.72 -4.25 6.41
CA PHE A 18 -17.26 -4.44 6.42
C PHE A 18 -16.61 -4.56 5.03
N ALA A 19 -17.39 -4.72 3.96
CA ALA A 19 -16.83 -4.85 2.61
C ALA A 19 -16.36 -3.50 2.02
N GLY A 20 -17.01 -2.39 2.37
CA GLY A 20 -16.70 -1.07 1.79
C GLY A 20 -15.37 -0.47 2.25
N CYS A 21 -14.90 -0.81 3.46
CA CYS A 21 -13.68 -0.21 4.01
C CYS A 21 -12.41 -0.70 3.30
N LYS A 22 -12.37 -1.98 2.89
CA LYS A 22 -11.19 -2.57 2.22
C LYS A 22 -10.95 -1.96 0.83
N LYS A 23 -12.01 -1.82 0.04
CA LYS A 23 -11.92 -1.28 -1.32
C LYS A 23 -11.40 0.15 -1.33
N HIS A 24 -11.86 0.99 -0.40
CA HIS A 24 -11.43 2.39 -0.33
C HIS A 24 -9.92 2.53 -0.09
N SER A 25 -9.35 1.74 0.83
CA SER A 25 -7.91 1.81 1.11
C SER A 25 -7.06 1.25 -0.04
N GLU A 26 -7.54 0.21 -0.72
CA GLU A 26 -6.88 -0.36 -1.91
C GLU A 26 -6.86 0.64 -3.07
N ASP A 27 -7.98 1.33 -3.30
CA ASP A 27 -8.09 2.41 -4.29
C ASP A 27 -7.13 3.58 -3.98
N MET A 28 -6.81 3.83 -2.70
CA MET A 28 -5.88 4.90 -2.31
C MET A 28 -4.41 4.56 -2.60
N VAL A 29 -4.00 3.31 -2.33
CA VAL A 29 -2.63 2.84 -2.59
C VAL A 29 -2.37 2.67 -4.08
N ALA A 30 -3.38 2.24 -4.85
CA ALA A 30 -3.24 2.04 -6.29
C ALA A 30 -2.75 3.32 -6.99
N GLY A 31 -1.81 3.17 -7.92
CA GLY A 31 -1.20 4.28 -8.66
C GLY A 31 0.32 4.21 -8.71
N THR A 32 0.93 5.30 -9.18
CA THR A 32 2.38 5.40 -9.33
C THR A 32 2.95 6.38 -8.31
N TRP A 33 3.99 5.94 -7.62
CA TRP A 33 4.59 6.60 -6.48
C TRP A 33 6.08 6.79 -6.69
N GLU A 34 6.55 8.02 -6.72
CA GLU A 34 7.98 8.32 -6.74
C GLU A 34 8.55 8.22 -5.33
N LEU A 35 9.59 7.41 -5.14
CA LEU A 35 10.33 7.28 -3.89
C LEU A 35 11.19 8.52 -3.65
N VAL A 36 11.00 9.15 -2.50
CA VAL A 36 11.82 10.28 -2.05
C VAL A 36 13.17 9.75 -1.56
N ASN A 37 14.23 10.01 -2.33
CA ASN A 37 15.59 9.65 -1.94
C ASN A 37 16.22 10.73 -1.05
N VAL A 38 16.02 10.61 0.26
CA VAL A 38 16.61 11.54 1.24
C VAL A 38 18.13 11.35 1.38
N ALA A 39 18.65 10.16 1.05
CA ALA A 39 20.08 9.85 1.16
C ALA A 39 20.92 10.51 0.05
N ASP A 40 20.33 10.69 -1.14
CA ASP A 40 20.99 11.33 -2.28
C ASP A 40 19.95 12.03 -3.16
N ILE A 41 19.76 13.33 -2.91
CA ILE A 41 18.84 14.18 -3.68
C ILE A 41 19.34 14.45 -5.10
N GLU A 42 20.65 14.32 -5.33
CA GLU A 42 21.31 14.58 -6.62
C GLU A 42 21.44 13.31 -7.48
N ALA A 43 20.90 12.18 -7.01
CA ALA A 43 20.93 10.92 -7.75
C ALA A 43 20.40 11.14 -9.18
N PRO A 44 21.08 10.62 -10.22
CA PRO A 44 20.72 10.88 -11.62
C PRO A 44 19.41 10.21 -12.06
N HIS A 45 18.83 9.39 -11.18
CA HIS A 45 17.60 8.66 -11.42
C HIS A 45 16.65 8.83 -10.23
N THR A 46 15.34 8.76 -10.51
CA THR A 46 14.31 8.55 -9.50
C THR A 46 13.87 7.07 -9.52
N THR A 47 13.26 6.62 -8.43
CA THR A 47 12.69 5.26 -8.32
C THR A 47 11.19 5.38 -8.20
N GLU A 48 10.45 4.64 -9.02
CA GLU A 48 8.99 4.68 -9.04
C GLU A 48 8.43 3.31 -8.70
N TRP A 49 7.42 3.29 -7.84
CA TRP A 49 6.68 2.11 -7.44
C TRP A 49 5.27 2.21 -7.99
N VAL A 50 4.88 1.21 -8.78
CA VAL A 50 3.55 1.11 -9.38
C VAL A 50 2.80 0.00 -8.66
N PHE A 51 1.74 0.39 -7.93
CA PHE A 51 0.81 -0.53 -7.28
C PHE A 51 -0.45 -0.63 -8.13
N GLU A 52 -0.70 -1.80 -8.72
CA GLU A 52 -1.86 -2.00 -9.61
C GLU A 52 -2.33 -3.46 -9.56
N ASP A 53 -3.61 -3.69 -9.27
CA ASP A 53 -4.25 -5.01 -9.25
C ASP A 53 -3.48 -6.06 -8.42
N GLY A 54 -2.98 -5.67 -7.24
CA GLY A 54 -2.17 -6.53 -6.36
C GLY A 54 -0.73 -6.77 -6.82
N ASN A 55 -0.31 -6.20 -7.96
CA ASN A 55 1.05 -6.27 -8.47
C ASN A 55 1.85 -5.04 -8.05
N LEU A 56 3.13 -5.26 -7.77
CA LEU A 56 4.13 -4.21 -7.58
C LEU A 56 5.11 -4.27 -8.75
N ARG A 57 5.33 -3.14 -9.42
CA ARG A 57 6.42 -2.96 -10.39
C ARG A 57 7.28 -1.79 -9.94
N ILE A 58 8.59 -1.97 -9.96
CA ILE A 58 9.54 -0.94 -9.55
C ILE A 58 10.37 -0.53 -10.76
N TYR A 59 10.34 0.75 -11.06
CA TYR A 59 11.06 1.33 -12.17
C TYR A 59 12.14 2.30 -11.68
N GLN A 60 13.15 2.47 -12.51
CA GLN A 60 14.12 3.54 -12.41
C GLN A 60 13.93 4.48 -13.60
N ARG A 61 13.74 5.77 -13.33
CA ARG A 61 13.57 6.81 -14.37
C ARG A 61 14.77 7.74 -14.38
N SER A 62 15.32 8.02 -15.56
CA SER A 62 16.39 9.02 -15.69
C SER A 62 15.86 10.44 -15.48
N LYS A 63 16.53 11.25 -14.64
CA LYS A 63 16.20 12.68 -14.48
C LYS A 63 16.56 13.49 -15.73
N ALA A 64 17.59 13.06 -16.47
CA ALA A 64 18.05 13.74 -17.68
C ALA A 64 17.20 13.38 -18.91
N ASN A 65 16.62 12.18 -18.93
CA ASN A 65 15.73 11.72 -19.99
C ASN A 65 14.51 10.99 -19.39
N PRO A 66 13.45 11.72 -19.00
CA PRO A 66 12.31 11.13 -18.30
C PRO A 66 11.55 10.05 -19.07
N GLU A 67 11.71 9.96 -20.39
CA GLU A 67 11.12 8.89 -21.22
C GLU A 67 11.85 7.55 -21.04
N ASP A 68 13.08 7.58 -20.51
CA ASP A 68 13.85 6.38 -20.20
C ASP A 68 13.42 5.81 -18.84
N LEU A 69 12.55 4.80 -18.92
CA LEU A 69 12.00 4.08 -17.79
C LEU A 69 12.43 2.61 -17.85
N THR A 70 13.27 2.20 -16.90
CA THR A 70 13.77 0.81 -16.82
C THR A 70 13.05 0.08 -15.69
N LEU A 71 12.42 -1.07 -15.98
CA LEU A 71 11.89 -1.96 -14.95
C LEU A 71 13.05 -2.65 -14.22
N ILE A 72 13.14 -2.44 -12.91
CA ILE A 72 14.24 -2.98 -12.09
C ILE A 72 13.78 -4.07 -11.12
N ASP A 73 12.49 -4.15 -10.80
CA ASP A 73 11.95 -5.23 -9.96
C ASP A 73 10.45 -5.44 -10.19
N THR A 74 9.96 -6.62 -9.81
CA THR A 74 8.53 -6.96 -9.78
C THR A 74 8.19 -7.71 -8.51
N GLY A 75 6.93 -7.69 -8.13
CA GLY A 75 6.43 -8.41 -6.97
C GLY A 75 4.92 -8.29 -6.83
N TYR A 76 4.44 -8.57 -5.63
CA TYR A 76 3.03 -8.43 -5.27
C TYR A 76 2.92 -7.61 -3.99
N TYR A 77 1.76 -6.99 -3.80
CA TYR A 77 1.42 -6.33 -2.57
C TYR A 77 0.04 -6.75 -2.08
N ILE A 78 -0.14 -6.77 -0.77
CA ILE A 78 -1.42 -7.01 -0.12
C ILE A 78 -1.63 -5.90 0.89
N LEU A 79 -2.77 -5.22 0.81
CA LEU A 79 -3.18 -4.23 1.80
C LEU A 79 -4.04 -4.90 2.88
N GLU A 80 -3.62 -4.79 4.12
CA GLU A 80 -4.29 -5.35 5.29
C GLU A 80 -4.69 -4.21 6.22
N SER A 81 -5.99 -3.89 6.26
CA SER A 81 -6.52 -2.85 7.13
C SER A 81 -7.29 -3.45 8.30
N THR A 82 -6.94 -3.04 9.51
CA THR A 82 -7.68 -3.26 10.75
C THR A 82 -8.19 -1.91 11.28
N PRO A 83 -9.10 -1.87 12.27
CA PRO A 83 -9.55 -0.61 12.86
C PRO A 83 -8.44 0.25 13.49
N PHE A 84 -7.26 -0.32 13.77
CA PHE A 84 -6.17 0.35 14.48
C PHE A 84 -4.92 0.56 13.61
N LYS A 85 -4.80 -0.16 12.51
CA LYS A 85 -3.56 -0.26 11.75
C LYS A 85 -3.82 -0.70 10.33
N THR A 86 -3.10 -0.09 9.39
CA THR A 86 -3.02 -0.51 8.00
C THR A 86 -1.59 -0.96 7.70
N THR A 87 -1.45 -2.11 7.06
CA THR A 87 -0.15 -2.66 6.64
C THR A 87 -0.16 -3.00 5.16
N ILE A 88 0.94 -2.71 4.46
CA ILE A 88 1.23 -3.24 3.13
C ILE A 88 2.22 -4.38 3.28
N ARG A 89 1.82 -5.59 2.88
CA ARG A 89 2.73 -6.73 2.79
C ARG A 89 3.28 -6.82 1.37
N LEU A 90 4.59 -6.78 1.22
CA LEU A 90 5.25 -6.99 -0.07
C LEU A 90 5.72 -8.44 -0.19
N LEU A 91 5.67 -8.97 -1.41
CA LEU A 91 5.97 -10.37 -1.71
C LEU A 91 6.71 -10.48 -3.05
N ASN A 92 7.60 -11.46 -3.13
CA ASN A 92 8.34 -11.84 -4.34
C ASN A 92 9.14 -10.72 -5.02
N THR A 93 9.53 -9.66 -4.29
CA THR A 93 10.53 -8.69 -4.79
C THR A 93 11.93 -9.29 -4.76
N SER A 94 12.82 -8.85 -5.64
CA SER A 94 14.23 -9.28 -5.67
C SER A 94 14.96 -9.02 -4.35
N ASN A 95 14.61 -7.93 -3.65
CA ASN A 95 15.15 -7.62 -2.33
C ASN A 95 14.37 -8.36 -1.23
N SER A 96 14.99 -9.39 -0.65
CA SER A 96 14.38 -10.19 0.42
C SER A 96 13.98 -9.37 1.66
N LEU A 97 14.67 -8.28 1.96
CA LEU A 97 14.34 -7.40 3.08
C LEU A 97 13.01 -6.68 2.87
N TRP A 98 12.64 -6.40 1.61
CA TRP A 98 11.39 -5.71 1.30
C TRP A 98 10.18 -6.63 1.43
N ASN A 99 10.36 -7.95 1.28
CA ASN A 99 9.31 -8.97 1.35
C ASN A 99 8.77 -9.20 2.77
N ASN A 100 8.21 -8.16 3.37
CA ASN A 100 7.73 -8.14 4.75
C ASN A 100 6.48 -7.27 4.89
N HIS A 101 5.97 -7.16 6.12
CA HIS A 101 4.89 -6.24 6.47
C HIS A 101 5.47 -4.86 6.74
N TRP A 102 4.97 -3.89 5.99
CA TRP A 102 5.25 -2.48 6.16
C TRP A 102 4.03 -1.82 6.76
N ASP A 103 4.22 -1.10 7.83
CA ASP A 103 3.21 -0.27 8.45
C ASP A 103 2.98 0.97 7.60
N VAL A 104 1.72 1.26 7.30
CA VAL A 104 1.35 2.50 6.61
C VAL A 104 1.20 3.59 7.67
N VAL A 105 2.20 4.46 7.76
CA VAL A 105 2.20 5.59 8.69
C VAL A 105 1.31 6.71 8.17
N GLN A 106 1.41 6.97 6.86
CA GLN A 106 0.60 7.95 6.15
C GLN A 106 0.23 7.38 4.79
N LEU A 107 -1.04 7.52 4.42
CA LEU A 107 -1.54 7.27 3.08
C LEU A 107 -2.66 8.27 2.83
N ASP A 108 -2.34 9.30 2.05
CA ASP A 108 -3.32 10.21 1.48
C ASP A 108 -3.16 10.21 -0.05
N GLY A 109 -4.05 10.89 -0.77
CA GLY A 109 -4.00 10.90 -2.23
C GLY A 109 -2.71 11.49 -2.83
N SER A 110 -1.78 11.99 -2.02
CA SER A 110 -0.53 12.61 -2.44
C SER A 110 0.71 11.97 -1.81
N PHE A 111 0.62 11.45 -0.60
CA PHE A 111 1.76 10.92 0.16
C PHE A 111 1.52 9.49 0.65
N LEU A 112 2.57 8.69 0.58
CA LEU A 112 2.64 7.36 1.18
C LEU A 112 3.93 7.27 1.99
N ILE A 113 3.81 6.90 3.27
CA ILE A 113 4.95 6.66 4.15
C ILE A 113 4.82 5.27 4.74
N LEU A 114 5.83 4.45 4.44
CA LEU A 114 5.96 3.07 4.90
C LEU A 114 7.04 2.96 5.97
N HIS A 115 6.74 2.15 6.98
CA HIS A 115 7.58 1.92 8.15
C HIS A 115 7.78 0.41 8.35
N MET A 116 8.99 -0.02 8.66
CA MET A 116 9.25 -1.40 9.05
C MET A 116 10.31 -1.46 10.15
N ASP A 117 9.95 -2.10 11.26
CA ASP A 117 10.88 -2.43 12.34
C ASP A 117 11.83 -3.55 11.89
N ILE A 118 13.13 -3.36 12.09
CA ILE A 118 14.16 -4.37 11.85
C ILE A 118 15.04 -4.53 13.09
N PRO A 119 15.74 -5.67 13.27
CA PRO A 119 16.69 -5.81 14.36
C PRO A 119 17.73 -4.69 14.32
N GLY A 120 17.76 -3.87 15.37
CA GLY A 120 18.72 -2.77 15.51
C GLY A 120 18.32 -1.44 14.86
N GLY A 121 17.09 -1.30 14.33
CA GLY A 121 16.65 -0.01 13.79
C GLY A 121 15.28 -0.03 13.13
N VAL A 122 15.03 0.99 12.34
CA VAL A 122 13.77 1.19 11.62
C VAL A 122 14.09 1.57 10.18
N LEU A 123 13.32 1.05 9.23
CA LEU A 123 13.37 1.45 7.83
C LEU A 123 12.14 2.27 7.47
N PHE A 124 12.38 3.38 6.78
CA PHE A 124 11.34 4.22 6.21
C PHE A 124 11.45 4.24 4.69
N LYS A 125 10.29 4.29 4.03
CA LYS A 125 10.18 4.63 2.62
C LYS A 125 9.08 5.68 2.46
N GLU A 126 9.46 6.82 1.90
CA GLU A 126 8.57 7.95 1.68
C GLU A 126 8.33 8.11 0.19
N PHE A 127 7.08 8.37 -0.19
CA PHE A 127 6.69 8.47 -1.57
C PHE A 127 5.76 9.64 -1.83
N VAL A 128 5.82 10.17 -3.06
CA VAL A 128 4.89 11.16 -3.59
C VAL A 128 4.13 10.55 -4.77
N LYS A 129 2.81 10.70 -4.79
CA LYS A 129 1.97 10.20 -5.88
C LYS A 129 2.17 11.05 -7.13
N ILE A 130 2.41 10.39 -8.26
CA ILE A 130 2.61 11.06 -9.56
C ILE A 130 1.53 10.72 -10.58
N GLN A 131 0.83 9.60 -10.42
CA GLN A 131 -0.31 9.17 -11.24
C GLN A 131 -1.34 8.39 -10.42
#